data_AF-A0A3M1DLE2-F1
#
_entry.id   AF-A0A3M1DLE2-F1
#
_cell.length_a   1.000
_cell.length_b   1.000
_cell.length_c   1.000
_cell.angle_alpha   90.00
_cell.angle_beta   90.00
_cell.angle_gamma   90.00
#
_symmetry.space_group_name_H-M   'P 1'
#
loop_
_entity.id
_entity.type
_entity.pdbx_description
1 polymer ?
#
loop_
_entity_poly.entity_id
_entity_poly.type
_entity_poly.pdbx_seq_one_letter_code
_entity_poly.pdbx_strand_id
1 'polypeptide(L)'
;MNVMHERCAGLDVHKRSVTGCRMRFAGREAEQEIRTFETTTAGILALSDWLQEWDVSHVAMESTGDYWRPIYNLLEGTFTLLVVNARHVKHVPGRKTDVKDAEWLADLLMHGLLNPSFIPSRPQRALRDLVRYRTKVVQQRAQVINRVQKVLEDANIKLASVTKEVLGASGRAILEQLLAGETEGAVLAQLARGRLRAKMAELAPALEGAMQDHHRFLLERQLALFDFLSQQIDELSEEIAVWMA
;
A
#
# COMPACT_ATOMS: atom_id res chain seq x y z
N MET A 1 -13.06 -30.37 -23.49
CA MET A 1 -12.88 -28.90 -23.51
C MET A 1 -11.94 -28.56 -24.65
N ASN A 2 -12.14 -27.43 -25.35
CA ASN A 2 -11.22 -27.00 -26.40
C ASN A 2 -9.93 -26.47 -25.78
N VAL A 3 -8.78 -26.78 -26.38
CA VAL A 3 -7.48 -26.25 -25.95
C VAL A 3 -7.30 -24.87 -26.59
N MET A 4 -7.14 -23.86 -25.74
CA MET A 4 -6.88 -22.47 -26.14
C MET A 4 -5.40 -22.13 -26.09
N HIS A 5 -4.67 -22.73 -25.14
CA HIS A 5 -3.23 -22.53 -24.97
C HIS A 5 -2.53 -23.89 -24.92
N GLU A 6 -1.86 -24.28 -26.00
CA GLU A 6 -1.21 -25.60 -26.11
C GLU A 6 0.00 -25.76 -25.19
N ARG A 7 0.63 -24.65 -24.76
CA ARG A 7 1.81 -24.65 -23.90
C ARG A 7 1.65 -23.58 -22.84
N CYS A 8 1.31 -23.97 -21.62
CA CYS A 8 0.95 -23.05 -20.55
C CYS A 8 1.44 -23.53 -19.19
N ALA A 9 1.41 -22.65 -18.19
CA ALA A 9 1.73 -23.02 -16.82
C ALA A 9 0.84 -22.32 -15.79
N GLY A 10 0.62 -22.99 -14.66
CA GLY A 10 -0.01 -22.43 -13.47
C GLY A 10 1.01 -22.36 -12.33
N LEU A 11 1.03 -21.23 -11.61
CA LEU A 11 1.93 -20.97 -10.49
C LEU A 11 1.14 -20.75 -9.21
N ASP A 12 1.43 -21.56 -8.20
CA ASP A 12 1.00 -21.36 -6.82
C ASP A 12 2.13 -20.73 -6.01
N VAL A 13 1.92 -19.48 -5.57
CA VAL A 13 2.97 -18.61 -5.05
C VAL A 13 2.82 -18.42 -3.54
N HIS A 14 3.85 -18.86 -2.81
CA HIS A 14 3.97 -18.68 -1.36
C HIS A 14 5.13 -17.75 -1.03
N LYS A 15 5.28 -17.41 0.25
CA LYS A 15 6.32 -16.49 0.72
C LYS A 15 7.75 -16.92 0.34
N ARG A 16 8.05 -18.22 0.43
CA ARG A 16 9.41 -18.77 0.26
C ARG A 16 9.57 -19.70 -0.94
N SER A 17 8.45 -20.10 -1.54
CA SER A 17 8.45 -21.07 -2.63
C SER A 17 7.36 -20.74 -3.65
N VAL A 18 7.59 -21.15 -4.87
CA VAL A 18 6.60 -21.16 -5.95
C VAL A 18 6.53 -22.57 -6.51
N THR A 19 5.33 -23.14 -6.52
CA THR A 19 5.09 -24.41 -7.21
C THR A 19 4.55 -24.11 -8.58
N GLY A 20 5.28 -24.52 -9.62
CA GLY A 20 4.86 -24.43 -11.00
C GLY A 20 4.34 -25.76 -11.51
N CYS A 21 3.26 -25.73 -12.28
CA CYS A 21 2.83 -26.82 -13.14
C CYS A 21 2.91 -26.33 -14.58
N ARG A 22 3.81 -26.90 -15.40
CA ARG A 22 3.85 -26.65 -16.84
C ARG A 22 3.09 -27.75 -17.57
N MET A 23 2.33 -27.39 -18.58
CA MET A 23 1.54 -28.31 -19.40
C MET A 23 1.80 -28.08 -20.88
N ARG A 24 1.88 -29.15 -21.66
CA ARG A 24 1.90 -29.12 -23.13
C ARG A 24 0.87 -30.08 -23.71
N PHE A 25 0.07 -29.62 -24.65
CA PHE A 25 -0.92 -30.45 -25.34
C PHE A 25 -0.31 -31.08 -26.60
N ALA A 26 -0.24 -32.41 -26.64
CA ALA A 26 0.30 -33.18 -27.76
C ALA A 26 -0.81 -33.96 -28.49
N GLY A 27 -1.91 -33.28 -28.82
CA GLY A 27 -3.00 -33.80 -29.65
C GLY A 27 -4.02 -34.69 -28.95
N ARG A 28 -3.60 -35.73 -28.21
CA ARG A 28 -4.53 -36.66 -27.52
C ARG A 28 -4.61 -36.45 -26.02
N GLU A 29 -3.49 -36.15 -25.36
CA GLU A 29 -3.42 -35.90 -23.92
C GLU A 29 -2.49 -34.72 -23.63
N ALA A 30 -2.73 -34.05 -22.51
CA ALA A 30 -1.83 -33.04 -21.98
C ALA A 30 -0.74 -33.71 -21.15
N GLU A 31 0.52 -33.46 -21.51
CA GLU A 31 1.66 -33.80 -20.66
C GLU A 31 1.86 -32.69 -19.64
N GLN A 32 2.10 -33.05 -18.38
CA GLN A 32 2.31 -32.09 -17.30
C GLN A 32 3.52 -32.44 -16.44
N GLU A 33 4.22 -31.41 -15.96
CA GLU A 33 5.29 -31.55 -14.98
C GLU A 33 5.10 -30.52 -13.86
N ILE A 34 5.28 -30.96 -12.61
CA ILE A 34 5.16 -30.13 -11.42
C ILE A 34 6.52 -30.03 -10.74
N ARG A 35 6.97 -28.80 -10.49
CA ARG A 35 8.22 -28.53 -9.78
C ARG A 35 8.09 -27.33 -8.86
N THR A 36 8.78 -27.38 -7.73
CA THR A 36 8.83 -26.28 -6.77
C THR A 36 10.19 -25.59 -6.83
N PHE A 37 10.16 -24.27 -6.79
CA PHE A 37 11.33 -23.39 -6.80
C PHE A 37 11.28 -22.44 -5.61
N GLU A 38 12.42 -21.84 -5.30
CA GLU A 38 12.48 -20.74 -4.33
C GLU A 38 11.99 -19.43 -4.94
N THR A 39 11.53 -18.50 -4.11
CA THR A 39 11.14 -17.14 -4.52
C THR A 39 12.31 -16.14 -4.51
N THR A 40 13.55 -16.64 -4.44
CA THR A 40 14.76 -15.83 -4.66
C THR A 40 14.88 -15.47 -6.15
N THR A 41 15.65 -14.43 -6.49
CA THR A 41 15.85 -14.07 -7.92
C THR A 41 16.42 -15.24 -8.72
N ALA A 42 17.43 -15.94 -8.19
CA ALA A 42 17.99 -17.13 -8.82
C ALA A 42 16.95 -18.26 -8.95
N GLY A 43 16.11 -18.49 -7.93
CA GLY A 43 15.03 -19.47 -7.98
C GLY A 43 13.97 -19.14 -9.03
N ILE A 44 13.59 -17.87 -9.17
CA ILE A 44 12.63 -17.41 -10.17
C ILE A 44 13.22 -17.49 -11.59
N LEU A 45 14.51 -17.20 -11.77
CA LEU A 45 15.19 -17.39 -13.05
C LEU A 45 15.27 -18.87 -13.43
N ALA A 46 15.58 -19.75 -12.48
CA ALA A 46 15.53 -21.20 -12.71
C ALA A 46 14.12 -21.70 -13.07
N LEU A 47 13.07 -21.12 -12.46
CA LEU A 47 11.68 -21.35 -12.89
C LEU A 47 11.47 -20.87 -14.34
N SER A 48 11.96 -19.69 -14.71
CA SER A 48 11.86 -19.16 -16.08
C SER A 48 12.54 -20.06 -17.10
N ASP A 49 13.75 -20.53 -16.81
CA ASP A 49 14.50 -21.44 -17.68
C ASP A 49 13.73 -22.75 -17.88
N TRP A 50 13.24 -23.34 -16.79
CA TRP A 50 12.39 -24.53 -16.84
C TRP A 50 11.10 -24.30 -17.62
N LEU A 51 10.44 -23.15 -17.53
CA LEU A 51 9.26 -22.87 -18.36
C LEU A 51 9.62 -22.73 -19.85
N GLN A 52 10.77 -22.11 -20.17
CA GLN A 52 11.24 -21.94 -21.55
C GLN A 52 11.66 -23.26 -22.21
N GLU A 53 12.19 -24.23 -21.47
CA GLU A 53 12.53 -25.57 -22.00
C GLU A 53 11.35 -26.26 -22.70
N TRP A 54 10.11 -25.95 -22.30
CA TRP A 54 8.88 -26.49 -22.91
C TRP A 54 8.18 -25.46 -23.81
N ASP A 55 8.85 -24.36 -24.16
CA ASP A 55 8.30 -23.25 -24.92
C ASP A 55 6.94 -22.78 -24.35
N VAL A 56 6.83 -22.72 -23.02
CA VAL A 56 5.61 -22.23 -22.38
C VAL A 56 5.33 -20.81 -22.85
N SER A 57 4.10 -20.56 -23.30
CA SER A 57 3.70 -19.26 -23.86
C SER A 57 2.92 -18.41 -22.87
N HIS A 58 2.07 -19.05 -22.06
CA HIS A 58 1.17 -18.40 -21.12
C HIS A 58 1.39 -18.92 -19.71
N VAL A 59 1.40 -18.02 -18.71
CA VAL A 59 1.59 -18.38 -17.30
C VAL A 59 0.54 -17.69 -16.45
N ALA A 60 -0.22 -18.47 -15.67
CA ALA A 60 -1.20 -17.98 -14.71
C ALA A 60 -0.66 -18.05 -13.28
N MET A 61 -0.96 -17.05 -12.45
CA MET A 61 -0.61 -17.03 -11.03
C MET A 61 -1.73 -16.42 -10.18
N GLU A 62 -1.92 -16.95 -8.97
CA GLU A 62 -2.93 -16.44 -8.04
C GLU A 62 -2.50 -15.12 -7.38
N SER A 63 -3.43 -14.16 -7.27
CA SER A 63 -3.18 -12.80 -6.79
C SER A 63 -3.22 -12.63 -5.25
N THR A 64 -2.99 -13.68 -4.46
CA THR A 64 -3.16 -13.58 -3.00
C THR A 64 -1.95 -12.89 -2.35
N GLY A 65 -2.15 -11.64 -1.91
CA GLY A 65 -1.10 -10.81 -1.33
C GLY A 65 -0.15 -10.22 -2.38
N ASP A 66 1.10 -10.01 -1.98
CA ASP A 66 2.10 -9.28 -2.79
C ASP A 66 3.16 -10.21 -3.41
N TYR A 67 3.16 -11.50 -3.04
CA TYR A 67 4.22 -12.44 -3.41
C TYR A 67 4.26 -12.78 -4.91
N TRP A 68 3.16 -12.60 -5.63
CA TRP A 68 3.14 -12.76 -7.09
C TRP A 68 3.91 -11.65 -7.81
N ARG A 69 4.07 -10.46 -7.22
CA ARG A 69 4.73 -9.32 -7.88
C ARG A 69 6.18 -9.59 -8.31
N PRO A 70 7.08 -10.12 -7.45
CA PRO A 70 8.46 -10.39 -7.87
C PRO A 70 8.53 -11.40 -9.02
N ILE A 71 7.67 -12.43 -9.00
CA ILE A 71 7.59 -13.42 -10.08
C ILE A 71 7.11 -12.75 -11.36
N TYR A 72 6.00 -12.00 -11.29
CA TYR A 72 5.47 -11.28 -12.45
C TYR A 72 6.52 -10.34 -13.05
N ASN A 73 7.20 -9.54 -12.22
CA ASN A 73 8.18 -8.58 -12.70
C ASN A 73 9.37 -9.23 -13.42
N LEU A 74 9.83 -10.41 -12.97
CA LEU A 74 10.94 -11.13 -13.59
C LEU A 74 10.54 -11.92 -14.84
N LEU A 75 9.29 -12.42 -14.89
CA LEU A 75 8.77 -13.17 -16.04
C LEU A 75 8.15 -12.27 -17.13
N GLU A 76 7.83 -11.02 -16.82
CA GLU A 76 7.24 -10.05 -17.74
C GLU A 76 8.22 -9.71 -18.87
N GLY A 77 7.78 -9.92 -20.11
CA GLY A 77 8.59 -9.76 -21.32
C GLY A 77 8.96 -11.10 -21.97
N THR A 78 8.95 -12.20 -21.21
CA THR A 78 9.21 -13.56 -21.72
C THR A 78 7.92 -14.34 -21.98
N PHE A 79 6.91 -14.15 -21.12
CA PHE A 79 5.65 -14.90 -21.17
C PHE A 79 4.43 -13.97 -21.21
N THR A 80 3.31 -14.47 -21.72
CA THR A 80 1.99 -13.85 -21.49
C THR A 80 1.52 -14.20 -20.09
N LEU A 81 1.54 -13.20 -19.19
CA LEU A 81 1.26 -13.40 -17.76
C LEU A 81 -0.20 -13.06 -17.41
N LEU A 82 -0.87 -13.97 -16.70
CA LEU A 82 -2.21 -13.79 -16.17
C LEU A 82 -2.19 -13.83 -14.65
N VAL A 83 -2.51 -12.71 -14.01
CA VAL A 83 -2.73 -12.67 -12.55
C VAL A 83 -4.21 -12.85 -12.30
N VAL A 84 -4.61 -13.90 -11.58
CA VAL A 84 -6.01 -14.26 -11.40
C VAL A 84 -6.46 -14.15 -9.96
N ASN A 85 -7.72 -13.76 -9.77
CA ASN A 85 -8.30 -13.66 -8.43
C ASN A 85 -8.59 -15.07 -7.88
N ALA A 86 -7.99 -15.39 -6.73
CA ALA A 86 -8.19 -16.63 -5.97
C ALA A 86 -9.65 -17.06 -5.82
N ARG A 87 -10.54 -16.08 -5.57
CA ARG A 87 -11.97 -16.35 -5.38
C ARG A 87 -12.59 -16.85 -6.66
N HIS A 88 -12.22 -16.31 -7.82
CA HIS A 88 -12.77 -16.76 -9.09
C HIS A 88 -12.37 -18.20 -9.39
N VAL A 89 -11.08 -18.53 -9.22
CA VAL A 89 -10.51 -19.86 -9.47
C VAL A 89 -11.16 -20.95 -8.61
N LYS A 90 -11.50 -20.63 -7.35
CA LYS A 90 -12.15 -21.57 -6.42
C LYS A 90 -13.60 -21.91 -6.76
N HIS A 91 -14.31 -21.06 -7.52
CA HIS A 91 -15.71 -21.28 -7.87
C HIS A 91 -15.90 -21.95 -9.24
N VAL A 92 -14.81 -22.25 -9.96
CA VAL A 92 -14.91 -22.97 -11.23
C VAL A 92 -15.27 -24.44 -10.96
N PRO A 93 -16.41 -24.95 -11.47
CA PRO A 93 -16.82 -26.34 -11.25
C PRO A 93 -15.84 -27.33 -11.90
N GLY A 94 -15.76 -28.56 -11.35
CA GLY A 94 -14.94 -29.64 -11.92
C GLY A 94 -13.57 -29.83 -11.25
N ARG A 95 -13.23 -29.01 -10.26
CA ARG A 95 -12.03 -29.22 -9.42
C ARG A 95 -12.17 -30.50 -8.59
N LYS A 96 -11.20 -31.41 -8.71
CA LYS A 96 -11.07 -32.58 -7.84
C LYS A 96 -10.37 -32.19 -6.53
N THR A 97 -10.70 -32.90 -5.44
CA THR A 97 -10.26 -32.57 -4.07
C THR A 97 -8.74 -32.69 -3.86
N ASP A 98 -8.06 -33.47 -4.69
CA ASP A 98 -6.64 -33.84 -4.62
C ASP A 98 -5.72 -33.04 -5.55
N VAL A 99 -6.28 -32.14 -6.37
CA VAL A 99 -5.52 -31.37 -7.36
C VAL A 99 -4.80 -30.19 -6.70
N LYS A 100 -3.48 -30.10 -6.96
CA LYS A 100 -2.64 -28.99 -6.51
C LYS A 100 -3.10 -27.67 -7.16
N ASP A 101 -3.01 -26.56 -6.44
CA ASP A 101 -3.48 -25.26 -6.95
C ASP A 101 -2.78 -24.85 -8.26
N ALA A 102 -1.48 -25.12 -8.39
CA ALA A 102 -0.71 -24.87 -9.60
C ALA A 102 -1.21 -25.68 -10.82
N GLU A 103 -1.57 -26.94 -10.60
CA GLU A 103 -2.10 -27.84 -11.65
C GLU A 103 -3.50 -27.38 -12.09
N TRP A 104 -4.35 -27.05 -11.12
CA TRP A 104 -5.69 -26.51 -11.42
C TRP A 104 -5.61 -25.21 -12.22
N LEU A 105 -4.69 -24.30 -11.85
CA LEU A 105 -4.47 -23.06 -12.60
C LEU A 105 -4.00 -23.31 -14.03
N ALA A 106 -3.11 -24.29 -14.24
CA ALA A 106 -2.60 -24.63 -15.57
C ALA A 106 -3.72 -25.20 -16.46
N ASP A 107 -4.57 -26.08 -15.93
CA ASP A 107 -5.70 -26.67 -16.65
C ASP A 107 -6.74 -25.60 -17.06
N LEU A 108 -7.12 -24.74 -16.13
CA LEU A 108 -8.03 -23.62 -16.41
C LEU A 108 -7.45 -22.66 -17.45
N LEU A 109 -6.14 -22.40 -17.39
CA LEU A 109 -5.45 -21.58 -18.38
C LEU A 109 -5.48 -22.26 -19.75
N MET A 110 -5.14 -23.56 -19.83
CA MET A 110 -5.14 -24.33 -21.08
C MET A 110 -6.47 -24.22 -21.82
N HIS A 111 -7.58 -24.19 -21.08
CA HIS A 111 -8.93 -24.09 -21.63
C HIS A 111 -9.49 -22.66 -21.73
N GLY A 112 -8.70 -21.64 -21.41
CA GLY A 112 -9.12 -20.23 -21.49
C GLY A 112 -10.22 -19.84 -20.49
N LEU A 113 -10.31 -20.55 -19.37
CA LEU A 113 -11.36 -20.36 -18.35
C LEU A 113 -10.98 -19.31 -17.28
N LEU A 114 -9.79 -18.73 -17.39
CA LEU A 114 -9.29 -17.73 -16.46
C LEU A 114 -9.68 -16.32 -16.90
N ASN A 115 -10.17 -15.53 -15.95
CA ASN A 115 -10.37 -14.10 -16.14
C ASN A 115 -9.19 -13.33 -15.53
N PRO A 116 -8.30 -12.73 -16.35
CA PRO A 116 -7.12 -12.02 -15.86
C PRO A 116 -7.50 -10.71 -15.16
N SER A 117 -6.81 -10.42 -14.07
CA SER A 117 -6.84 -9.11 -13.43
C SER A 117 -6.02 -8.12 -14.26
N PHE A 118 -6.47 -6.87 -14.30
CA PHE A 118 -5.70 -5.80 -14.93
C PHE A 118 -4.42 -5.52 -14.15
N ILE A 119 -3.28 -5.77 -14.80
CA ILE A 119 -1.96 -5.37 -14.32
C ILE A 119 -1.48 -4.17 -15.15
N PRO A 120 -1.30 -2.98 -14.54
CA PRO A 120 -0.78 -1.80 -15.26
C PRO A 120 0.63 -2.04 -15.78
N SER A 121 1.09 -1.21 -16.72
CA SER A 121 2.47 -1.25 -17.22
C SER A 121 3.50 -0.94 -16.13
N ARG A 122 4.78 -1.31 -16.34
CA ARG A 122 5.86 -1.03 -15.37
C ARG A 122 5.89 0.44 -14.89
N PRO A 123 5.85 1.46 -15.76
CA PRO A 123 5.82 2.85 -15.31
C PRO A 123 4.58 3.20 -14.48
N GLN A 124 3.40 2.68 -14.88
CA GLN A 124 2.16 2.90 -14.13
C GLN A 124 2.20 2.24 -12.75
N ARG A 125 2.79 1.04 -12.62
CA ARG A 125 2.94 0.37 -11.32
C ARG A 125 3.87 1.16 -10.39
N ALA A 126 5.00 1.63 -10.88
CA ALA A 126 5.93 2.46 -10.11
C ALA A 126 5.26 3.76 -9.62
N LEU A 127 4.57 4.49 -10.50
CA LEU A 127 3.82 5.69 -10.12
C LEU A 127 2.74 5.38 -9.07
N ARG A 128 2.03 4.26 -9.20
CA ARG A 128 1.01 3.85 -8.22
C ARG A 128 1.62 3.55 -6.86
N ASP A 129 2.81 2.98 -6.80
CA ASP A 129 3.49 2.69 -5.53
C ASP A 129 3.84 4.00 -4.81
N LEU A 130 4.39 5.00 -5.54
CA LEU A 130 4.66 6.34 -5.00
C LEU A 130 3.39 7.04 -4.49
N VAL A 131 2.33 7.09 -5.29
CA VAL A 131 1.06 7.75 -4.92
C VAL A 131 0.40 7.07 -3.72
N ARG A 132 0.42 5.73 -3.68
CA ARG A 132 -0.11 4.96 -2.54
C ARG A 132 0.70 5.21 -1.28
N TYR A 133 2.03 5.24 -1.38
CA TYR A 133 2.89 5.54 -0.24
C TYR A 133 2.64 6.95 0.28
N ARG A 134 2.60 7.97 -0.59
CA ARG A 134 2.24 9.35 -0.22
C ARG A 134 0.89 9.42 0.51
N THR A 135 -0.11 8.68 0.04
CA THR A 135 -1.42 8.60 0.71
C THR A 135 -1.29 8.04 2.13
N LYS A 136 -0.42 7.04 2.36
CA LYS A 136 -0.14 6.52 3.70
C LYS A 136 0.53 7.54 4.60
N VAL A 137 1.50 8.31 4.09
CA VAL A 137 2.16 9.37 4.86
C VAL A 137 1.17 10.49 5.21
N VAL A 138 0.28 10.88 4.28
CA VAL A 138 -0.82 11.82 4.56
C VAL A 138 -1.74 11.31 5.68
N GLN A 139 -2.11 10.03 5.64
CA GLN A 139 -2.92 9.41 6.69
C GLN A 139 -2.19 9.39 8.04
N GLN A 140 -0.89 9.09 8.07
CA GLN A 140 -0.08 9.13 9.28
C GLN A 140 -0.01 10.54 9.86
N ARG A 141 0.16 11.57 9.01
CA ARG A 141 0.16 12.98 9.45
C ARG A 141 -1.18 13.37 10.08
N ALA A 142 -2.30 12.93 9.50
CA ALA A 142 -3.61 13.15 10.10
C ALA A 142 -3.75 12.48 11.49
N GLN A 143 -3.18 11.30 11.67
CA GLN A 143 -3.14 10.64 12.98
C GLN A 143 -2.29 11.41 14.00
N VAL A 144 -1.21 12.08 13.58
CA VAL A 144 -0.44 12.98 14.45
C VAL A 144 -1.31 14.13 14.94
N ILE A 145 -2.08 14.78 14.06
CA ILE A 145 -3.00 15.86 14.45
C ILE A 145 -3.98 15.37 15.53
N ASN A 146 -4.55 14.18 15.35
CA ASN A 146 -5.46 13.59 16.34
C ASN A 146 -4.77 13.34 17.68
N ARG A 147 -3.48 12.96 17.69
CA ARG A 147 -2.71 12.80 18.93
C ARG A 147 -2.39 14.13 19.59
N VAL A 148 -2.06 15.17 18.82
CA VAL A 148 -1.90 16.54 19.34
C VAL A 148 -3.18 16.99 20.04
N GLN A 149 -4.34 16.82 19.38
CA GLN A 149 -5.63 17.15 19.99
C GLN A 149 -5.86 16.41 21.31
N LYS A 150 -5.55 15.10 21.38
CA LYS A 150 -5.65 14.34 22.63
C LYS A 150 -4.79 14.89 23.76
N VAL A 151 -3.55 15.30 23.47
CA VAL A 151 -2.67 15.92 24.48
C VAL A 151 -3.25 17.23 24.98
N LEU A 152 -3.81 18.05 24.07
CA LEU A 152 -4.45 19.30 24.46
C LEU A 152 -5.70 19.07 25.30
N GLU A 153 -6.55 18.11 24.92
CA GLU A 153 -7.75 17.75 25.67
C GLU A 153 -7.43 17.27 27.09
N ASP A 154 -6.36 16.48 27.26
CA ASP A 154 -5.87 16.00 28.56
C ASP A 154 -5.36 17.16 29.45
N ALA A 155 -4.71 18.15 28.84
CA ALA A 155 -4.34 19.42 29.49
C ALA A 155 -5.52 20.38 29.67
N ASN A 156 -6.75 19.98 29.32
CA ASN A 156 -7.95 20.83 29.29
C ASN A 156 -7.85 22.08 28.38
N ILE A 157 -6.99 22.06 27.37
CA ILE A 157 -6.85 23.10 26.35
C ILE A 157 -7.77 22.77 25.17
N LYS A 158 -8.85 23.53 25.00
CA LYS A 158 -9.92 23.29 24.03
C LYS A 158 -9.71 23.96 22.67
N LEU A 159 -8.48 24.07 22.19
CA LEU A 159 -8.18 24.71 20.90
C LEU A 159 -9.00 24.11 19.73
N ALA A 160 -9.19 22.79 19.71
CA ALA A 160 -9.92 22.08 18.66
C ALA A 160 -11.43 22.38 18.61
N SER A 161 -12.03 22.95 19.66
CA SER A 161 -13.43 23.38 19.63
C SER A 161 -13.62 24.71 18.88
N VAL A 162 -12.58 25.56 18.87
CA VAL A 162 -12.64 26.92 18.31
C VAL A 162 -12.12 26.97 16.87
N THR A 163 -11.07 26.18 16.55
CA THR A 163 -10.46 26.09 15.21
C THR A 163 -10.64 24.72 14.55
N LYS A 164 -10.91 24.73 13.24
CA LYS A 164 -10.89 23.51 12.41
C LYS A 164 -9.46 23.03 12.12
N GLU A 165 -8.48 23.94 12.14
CA GLU A 165 -7.09 23.65 11.80
C GLU A 165 -6.19 23.87 13.01
N VAL A 166 -6.03 22.83 13.82
CA VAL A 166 -5.22 22.86 15.05
C VAL A 166 -3.72 23.08 14.76
N LEU A 167 -3.22 22.54 13.64
CA LEU A 167 -1.85 22.75 13.18
C LEU A 167 -1.74 23.74 12.00
N GLY A 168 -2.77 24.57 11.79
CA GLY A 168 -2.66 25.72 10.88
C GLY A 168 -1.78 26.83 11.48
N ALA A 169 -1.53 27.90 10.73
CA ALA A 169 -0.56 28.94 11.14
C ALA A 169 -0.80 29.54 12.53
N SER A 170 -2.06 29.77 12.92
CA SER A 170 -2.39 30.29 14.26
C SER A 170 -2.20 29.24 15.34
N GLY A 171 -2.71 28.03 15.11
CA GLY A 171 -2.60 26.93 16.06
C GLY A 171 -1.15 26.53 16.30
N ARG A 172 -0.31 26.52 15.25
CA ARG A 172 1.12 26.29 15.37
C ARG A 172 1.81 27.32 16.27
N ALA A 173 1.56 28.61 16.04
CA ALA A 173 2.12 29.68 16.88
C ALA A 173 1.69 29.56 18.34
N ILE A 174 0.41 29.21 18.60
CA ILE A 174 -0.11 28.96 19.94
C ILE A 174 0.61 27.78 20.61
N LEU A 175 0.77 26.66 19.89
CA LEU A 175 1.42 25.46 20.42
C LEU A 175 2.91 25.70 20.71
N GLU A 176 3.59 26.51 19.91
CA GLU A 176 4.97 26.92 20.16
C GLU A 176 5.11 27.76 21.44
N GLN A 177 4.18 28.67 21.71
CA GLN A 177 4.18 29.44 22.95
C GLN A 177 3.83 28.57 24.17
N LEU A 178 2.88 27.64 24.02
CA LEU A 178 2.62 26.62 25.04
C LEU A 178 3.88 25.79 25.34
N LEU A 179 4.67 25.43 24.33
CA LEU A 179 5.97 24.75 24.48
C LEU A 179 7.08 25.65 25.05
N ALA A 180 6.97 26.97 24.92
CA ALA A 180 7.91 27.94 25.50
C ALA A 180 7.64 28.26 26.98
N GLY A 181 6.41 28.01 27.46
CA GLY A 181 6.06 28.20 28.87
C GLY A 181 4.79 29.01 29.09
N GLU A 182 4.28 29.64 28.04
CA GLU A 182 3.11 30.49 28.12
C GLU A 182 1.86 29.66 28.40
N THR A 183 1.06 30.10 29.37
CA THR A 183 -0.19 29.44 29.78
C THR A 183 -1.36 30.42 29.87
N GLU A 184 -1.10 31.73 29.74
CA GLU A 184 -2.14 32.75 29.79
C GLU A 184 -2.94 32.74 28.48
N GLY A 185 -4.19 32.28 28.55
CA GLY A 185 -5.07 32.15 27.40
C GLY A 185 -5.27 33.46 26.63
N ALA A 186 -5.29 34.60 27.33
CA ALA A 186 -5.39 35.93 26.72
C ALA A 186 -4.17 36.26 25.86
N VAL A 187 -2.95 35.92 26.30
CA VAL A 187 -1.71 36.11 25.54
C VAL A 187 -1.69 35.20 24.32
N LEU A 188 -1.99 33.91 24.51
CA LEU A 188 -2.02 32.93 23.43
C LEU A 188 -3.06 33.29 22.36
N ALA A 189 -4.23 33.81 22.75
CA ALA A 189 -5.28 34.20 21.80
C ALA A 189 -4.85 35.36 20.88
N GLN A 190 -3.90 36.20 21.27
CA GLN A 190 -3.37 37.28 20.42
C GLN A 190 -2.63 36.77 19.18
N LEU A 191 -2.18 35.51 19.22
CA LEU A 191 -1.51 34.84 18.09
C LEU A 191 -2.50 34.43 16.99
N ALA A 192 -3.81 34.56 17.22
CA ALA A 192 -4.83 34.27 16.25
C ALA A 192 -4.75 35.19 15.02
N ARG A 193 -4.74 34.56 13.84
CA ARG A 193 -4.71 35.24 12.53
C ARG A 193 -5.97 34.93 11.73
N GLY A 194 -6.28 35.79 10.76
CA GLY A 194 -7.40 35.61 9.82
C GLY A 194 -8.75 35.42 10.53
N ARG A 195 -9.50 34.39 10.14
CA ARG A 195 -10.84 34.10 10.70
C ARG A 195 -10.81 33.77 12.19
N LEU A 196 -9.72 33.20 12.70
CA LEU A 196 -9.61 32.87 14.13
C LEU A 196 -9.53 34.13 14.99
N ARG A 197 -9.01 35.24 14.44
CA ARG A 197 -8.95 36.53 15.13
C ARG A 197 -10.34 37.07 15.50
N ALA A 198 -11.35 36.81 14.67
CA ALA A 198 -12.74 37.17 14.98
C ALA A 198 -13.32 36.36 16.16
N LYS A 199 -12.68 35.24 16.53
CA LYS A 199 -13.07 34.37 17.65
C LYS A 199 -12.19 34.54 18.89
N MET A 200 -11.39 35.60 18.99
CA MET A 200 -10.45 35.78 20.11
C MET A 200 -11.11 35.68 21.49
N ALA A 201 -12.32 36.23 21.64
CA ALA A 201 -13.08 36.17 22.90
C ALA A 201 -13.50 34.74 23.30
N GLU A 202 -13.73 33.86 22.33
CA GLU A 202 -13.99 32.42 22.55
C GLU A 202 -12.68 31.64 22.74
N LEU A 203 -11.64 32.05 22.02
CA LEU A 203 -10.34 31.39 22.01
C LEU A 203 -9.59 31.55 23.34
N ALA A 204 -9.59 32.73 23.95
CA ALA A 204 -8.88 32.99 25.20
C ALA A 204 -9.26 32.00 26.33
N PRO A 205 -10.55 31.83 26.70
CA PRO A 205 -10.94 30.85 27.71
C PRO A 205 -10.74 29.40 27.23
N ALA A 206 -10.79 29.13 25.93
CA ALA A 206 -10.50 27.80 25.40
C ALA A 206 -9.01 27.41 25.50
N LEU A 207 -8.11 28.38 25.66
CA LEU A 207 -6.68 28.15 25.81
C LEU A 207 -6.22 28.08 27.28
N GLU A 208 -7.10 28.41 28.22
CA GLU A 208 -6.84 28.19 29.64
C GLU A 208 -6.87 26.69 29.94
N GLY A 209 -5.79 26.18 30.54
CA GLY A 209 -5.64 24.76 30.82
C GLY A 209 -4.50 24.45 31.79
N ALA A 210 -4.38 23.18 32.16
CA ALA A 210 -3.39 22.65 33.08
C ALA A 210 -2.29 21.90 32.33
N MET A 211 -1.47 22.65 31.58
CA MET A 211 -0.34 22.08 30.85
C MET A 211 0.78 21.68 31.82
N GLN A 212 1.17 20.39 31.80
CA GLN A 212 2.24 19.83 32.62
C GLN A 212 3.45 19.47 31.76
N ASP A 213 4.60 19.20 32.39
CA ASP A 213 5.85 18.89 31.67
C ASP A 213 5.73 17.67 30.75
N HIS A 214 4.99 16.64 31.16
CA HIS A 214 4.78 15.46 30.34
C HIS A 214 3.89 15.76 29.12
N HIS A 215 2.86 16.61 29.25
CA HIS A 215 2.09 17.10 28.11
C HIS A 215 2.98 17.87 27.13
N ARG A 216 3.87 18.73 27.65
CA ARG A 216 4.82 19.53 26.86
C ARG A 216 5.76 18.63 26.06
N PHE A 217 6.34 17.62 26.71
CA PHE A 217 7.19 16.63 26.06
C PHE A 217 6.45 15.88 24.95
N LEU A 218 5.24 15.37 25.23
CA LEU A 218 4.44 14.66 24.22
C LEU A 218 4.10 15.56 23.04
N LEU A 219 3.67 16.79 23.30
CA LEU A 219 3.34 17.77 22.27
C LEU A 219 4.54 18.06 21.38
N GLU A 220 5.71 18.31 21.96
CA GLU A 220 6.95 18.56 21.22
C GLU A 220 7.30 17.38 20.28
N ARG A 221 7.22 16.14 20.78
CA ARG A 221 7.46 14.95 19.94
C ARG A 221 6.46 14.82 18.80
N GLN A 222 5.18 15.14 19.03
CA GLN A 222 4.16 15.09 17.98
C GLN A 222 4.37 16.19 16.94
N LEU A 223 4.74 17.41 17.34
CA LEU A 223 5.01 18.49 16.39
C LEU A 223 6.21 18.18 15.50
N ALA A 224 7.30 17.66 16.07
CA ALA A 224 8.46 17.22 15.29
C ALA A 224 8.09 16.13 14.26
N LEU A 225 7.26 15.15 14.67
CA LEU A 225 6.79 14.11 13.75
C LEU A 225 5.86 14.67 12.66
N PHE A 226 5.02 15.65 12.99
CA PHE A 226 4.17 16.33 12.01
C PHE A 226 5.00 17.04 10.93
N ASP A 227 6.07 17.73 11.34
CA ASP A 227 6.96 18.46 10.45
C ASP A 227 7.70 17.49 9.53
N PHE A 228 8.27 16.43 10.10
CA PHE A 228 8.92 15.36 9.34
C PHE A 228 7.97 14.77 8.29
N LEU A 229 6.74 14.38 8.68
CA LEU A 229 5.78 13.82 7.74
C LEU A 229 5.31 14.82 6.69
N SER A 230 5.27 16.12 7.01
CA SER A 230 4.94 17.16 6.03
C SER A 230 6.03 17.28 4.97
N GLN A 231 7.29 17.33 5.40
CA GLN A 231 8.43 17.30 4.48
C GLN A 231 8.42 16.05 3.58
N GLN A 232 8.18 14.87 4.16
CA GLN A 232 8.07 13.63 3.38
C GLN A 232 6.94 13.67 2.34
N ILE A 233 5.81 14.32 2.65
CA ILE A 233 4.71 14.49 1.69
C ILE A 233 5.14 15.39 0.53
N ASP A 234 5.91 16.44 0.80
CA ASP A 234 6.39 17.38 -0.22
C ASP A 234 7.42 16.70 -1.13
N GLU A 235 8.42 16.02 -0.56
CA GLU A 235 9.42 15.23 -1.30
C GLU A 235 8.75 14.16 -2.20
N LEU A 236 7.76 13.44 -1.67
CA LEU A 236 6.99 12.48 -2.47
C LEU A 236 6.15 13.15 -3.56
N SER A 237 5.67 14.38 -3.34
CA SER A 237 4.91 15.11 -4.35
C SER A 237 5.80 15.55 -5.51
N GLU A 238 7.03 15.96 -5.21
CA GLU A 238 8.05 16.29 -6.21
C GLU A 238 8.45 15.06 -7.04
N GLU A 239 8.74 13.94 -6.38
CA GLU A 239 9.08 12.68 -7.08
C GLU A 239 7.91 12.20 -7.96
N ILE A 240 6.66 12.27 -7.47
CA ILE A 240 5.49 11.93 -8.27
C ILE A 240 5.37 12.82 -9.51
N ALA A 241 5.69 14.11 -9.40
CA ALA A 241 5.67 15.01 -10.55
C ALA A 241 6.73 14.63 -11.61
N VAL A 242 7.90 14.14 -11.19
CA VAL A 242 8.94 13.63 -12.11
C VAL A 242 8.44 12.41 -12.89
N TRP A 243 7.72 11.49 -12.26
CA TRP A 243 7.14 10.31 -12.92
C TRP A 243 5.94 10.61 -13.83
N MET A 244 5.38 11.81 -13.73
CA MET A 244 4.25 12.27 -14.55
C MET A 244 4.69 13.10 -15.77
N ALA A 245 5.94 13.55 -15.81
CA ALA A 245 6.52 14.33 -16.91
C ALA A 245 6.91 13.43 -18.10
#